data_AF-A0AAP9T1I7-F1
#
_entry.id   AF-A0AAP9T1I7-F1
#
_cell.length_a   1.000
_cell.length_b   1.000
_cell.length_c   1.000
_cell.angle_alpha   90.00
_cell.angle_beta   90.00
_cell.angle_gamma   90.00
#
_symmetry.space_group_name_H-M   'P 1'
#
loop_
_entity.id
_entity.type
_entity.pdbx_description
1 polymer ?
#
loop_
_entity_poly.entity_id
_entity_poly.type
_entity_poly.pdbx_seq_one_letter_code
_entity_poly.pdbx_strand_id
1 'polypeptide(L)'
;MSKFRIAKDNAHRIDYSARVGGVWLNKGEWEMLVAEGLAGNLNSILTDSWQKRIRQEKTSDTFEQLYRSKFGDADYQKACDVREWLHNHSQKADLRAFLMAENPYSAVE
;
A
#
# COMPACT_ATOMS: atom_id res chain seq x y z
N MET A 1 -20.39 -13.60 11.20
CA MET A 1 -20.11 -13.38 9.77
C MET A 1 -19.05 -12.31 9.66
N SER A 2 -18.06 -12.52 8.81
CA SER A 2 -16.92 -11.63 8.62
C SER A 2 -16.95 -11.05 7.22
N LYS A 3 -16.64 -9.75 7.09
CA LYS A 3 -16.60 -9.05 5.82
C LYS A 3 -15.18 -8.98 5.29
N PHE A 4 -14.96 -9.49 4.08
CA PHE A 4 -13.67 -9.51 3.39
C PHE A 4 -13.67 -8.47 2.28
N ARG A 5 -12.58 -7.70 2.18
CA ARG A 5 -12.40 -6.76 1.07
C ARG A 5 -11.98 -7.52 -0.18
N ILE A 6 -12.59 -7.17 -1.31
CA ILE A 6 -12.29 -7.79 -2.61
C ILE A 6 -11.07 -7.12 -3.23
N ALA A 7 -11.08 -5.79 -3.29
CA ALA A 7 -10.03 -4.97 -3.85
C ALA A 7 -9.77 -3.74 -2.98
N LYS A 8 -8.69 -3.03 -3.27
CA LYS A 8 -8.24 -1.81 -2.59
C LYS A 8 -9.22 -0.64 -2.74
N ASP A 9 -9.66 -0.38 -3.97
CA ASP A 9 -10.41 0.83 -4.35
C ASP A 9 -11.92 0.60 -4.47
N ASN A 10 -12.44 -0.47 -3.86
CA ASN A 10 -13.84 -0.83 -3.95
C ASN A 10 -14.52 -0.90 -2.58
N ALA A 11 -15.74 -0.39 -2.49
CA ALA A 11 -16.59 -0.46 -1.31
C ALA A 11 -17.18 -1.87 -1.08
N HIS A 12 -17.32 -2.68 -2.13
CA HIS A 12 -17.89 -4.02 -2.07
C HIS A 12 -17.08 -4.97 -1.18
N ARG A 13 -17.80 -5.84 -0.45
CA ARG A 13 -17.21 -6.79 0.48
C ARG A 13 -17.98 -8.11 0.46
N ILE A 14 -17.22 -9.19 0.50
CA ILE A 14 -17.80 -10.53 0.58
C ILE A 14 -18.12 -10.86 2.03
N ASP A 15 -19.30 -11.42 2.24
CA ASP A 15 -19.73 -11.94 3.53
C ASP A 15 -19.33 -13.43 3.66
N TYR A 16 -18.50 -13.74 4.65
CA TYR A 16 -18.03 -15.10 4.91
C TYR A 16 -18.49 -15.62 6.28
N SER A 17 -18.92 -16.87 6.32
CA SER A 17 -19.25 -17.57 7.56
C SER A 17 -18.34 -18.78 7.76
N ALA A 18 -17.36 -18.64 8.65
CA ALA A 18 -16.47 -19.73 9.03
C ALA A 18 -17.22 -20.94 9.61
N ARG A 19 -18.39 -20.72 10.23
CA ARG A 19 -19.21 -21.78 10.84
C ARG A 19 -19.74 -22.78 9.82
N VAL A 20 -20.01 -22.34 8.58
CA VAL A 20 -20.62 -23.17 7.54
C VAL A 20 -19.78 -23.21 6.26
N GLY A 21 -18.62 -22.55 6.24
CA GLY A 21 -17.76 -22.42 5.06
C GLY A 21 -18.38 -21.64 3.90
N GLY A 22 -19.51 -20.98 4.12
CA GLY A 22 -20.29 -20.35 3.07
C GLY A 22 -19.84 -18.92 2.77
N VAL A 23 -20.03 -18.54 1.51
CA VAL A 23 -19.77 -17.21 0.97
C VAL A 23 -21.07 -16.62 0.43
N TRP A 24 -21.39 -15.40 0.82
CA TRP A 24 -22.54 -14.64 0.34
C TRP A 24 -22.09 -13.39 -0.42
N LEU A 25 -22.73 -13.16 -1.55
CA LEU A 25 -22.50 -12.03 -2.44
C LEU A 25 -23.80 -11.23 -2.56
N ASN A 26 -23.69 -9.92 -2.41
CA ASN A 26 -24.77 -8.99 -2.71
C ASN A 26 -24.87 -8.77 -4.23
N LYS A 27 -25.98 -8.16 -4.66
CA LYS A 27 -26.20 -7.79 -6.06
C LYS A 27 -25.03 -6.96 -6.60
N GLY A 28 -24.47 -7.35 -7.75
CA GLY A 28 -23.36 -6.67 -8.41
C GLY A 28 -21.96 -7.15 -7.98
N GLU A 29 -21.84 -7.88 -6.86
CA GLU A 29 -20.54 -8.34 -6.38
C GLU A 29 -19.97 -9.49 -7.22
N TRP A 30 -20.83 -10.36 -7.76
CA TRP A 30 -20.42 -11.43 -8.66
C TRP A 30 -19.92 -10.88 -10.00
N GLU A 31 -20.68 -9.99 -10.61
CA GLU A 31 -20.32 -9.35 -11.88
C GLU A 31 -19.00 -8.59 -11.75
N MET A 32 -18.77 -7.94 -10.62
CA MET A 32 -17.50 -7.28 -10.33
C MET A 32 -16.35 -8.27 -10.18
N LEU A 33 -16.54 -9.38 -9.45
CA LEU A 33 -15.53 -10.43 -9.35
C LEU A 33 -15.15 -11.00 -10.72
N VAL A 34 -16.11 -11.12 -11.64
CA VAL A 34 -15.84 -11.53 -13.03
C VAL A 34 -15.05 -10.45 -13.78
N ALA A 35 -15.46 -9.19 -13.68
CA ALA A 35 -14.80 -8.07 -14.36
C ALA A 35 -13.33 -7.88 -13.92
N GLU A 36 -13.04 -8.10 -12.64
CA GLU A 36 -11.69 -8.03 -12.05
C GLU A 36 -10.86 -9.32 -12.25
N GLY A 37 -11.40 -10.35 -12.92
CA GLY A 37 -10.73 -11.64 -13.09
C GLY A 37 -10.55 -12.44 -11.80
N LEU A 38 -11.36 -12.15 -10.77
CA LEU A 38 -11.29 -12.74 -9.44
C LEU A 38 -12.29 -13.88 -9.19
N ALA A 39 -13.18 -14.17 -10.15
CA ALA A 39 -14.20 -15.21 -10.02
C ALA A 39 -13.62 -16.60 -9.65
N GLY A 40 -12.43 -16.95 -10.17
CA GLY A 40 -11.73 -18.19 -9.84
C GLY A 40 -10.88 -18.15 -8.56
N ASN A 41 -10.72 -16.98 -7.95
CA ASN A 41 -9.80 -16.72 -6.85
C ASN A 41 -10.51 -16.46 -5.52
N LEU A 42 -11.77 -16.88 -5.38
CA LEU A 42 -12.59 -16.60 -4.20
C LEU A 42 -11.92 -17.06 -2.90
N ASN A 43 -11.33 -18.25 -2.90
CA ASN A 43 -10.61 -18.79 -1.75
C ASN A 43 -9.42 -17.91 -1.34
N SER A 44 -8.72 -17.32 -2.32
CA SER A 44 -7.60 -16.42 -2.07
C SER A 44 -8.07 -15.14 -1.37
N ILE A 45 -9.24 -14.60 -1.71
CA ILE A 45 -9.80 -13.38 -1.09
C ILE A 45 -10.05 -13.57 0.42
N LEU A 46 -10.42 -14.79 0.80
CA LEU A 46 -10.72 -15.17 2.18
C LEU A 46 -9.48 -15.40 3.05
N THR A 47 -8.27 -15.29 2.48
CA THR A 47 -7.03 -15.50 3.21
C THR A 47 -6.58 -14.24 3.96
N ASP A 48 -5.87 -14.44 5.08
CA ASP A 48 -5.25 -13.34 5.82
C ASP A 48 -4.18 -12.61 5.02
N SER A 49 -3.43 -13.33 4.17
CA SER A 49 -2.41 -12.73 3.30
C SER A 49 -3.03 -11.75 2.32
N TRP A 50 -4.18 -12.09 1.72
CA TRP A 50 -4.93 -11.21 0.85
C TRP A 50 -5.42 -9.96 1.58
N GLN A 51 -6.08 -10.14 2.73
CA GLN A 51 -6.59 -9.00 3.50
C GLN A 51 -5.44 -8.11 4.02
N LYS A 52 -4.29 -8.69 4.37
CA LYS A 52 -3.08 -7.94 4.75
C LYS A 52 -2.54 -7.13 3.58
N ARG A 53 -2.46 -7.72 2.38
CA ARG A 53 -2.05 -7.03 1.14
C ARG A 53 -2.94 -5.82 0.85
N ILE A 54 -4.27 -5.98 0.87
CA ILE A 54 -5.21 -4.87 0.65
C ILE A 54 -5.02 -3.75 1.67
N ARG A 55 -4.79 -4.09 2.96
CA ARG A 55 -4.52 -3.08 4.00
C ARG A 55 -3.22 -2.32 3.69
N GLN A 56 -2.16 -3.02 3.32
CA GLN A 56 -0.86 -2.40 2.98
C GLN A 56 -0.98 -1.47 1.77
N GLU A 57 -1.65 -1.93 0.70
CA GLU A 57 -1.89 -1.13 -0.50
C GLU A 57 -2.66 0.16 -0.15
N LYS A 58 -3.75 0.04 0.63
CA LYS A 58 -4.55 1.21 1.04
C LYS A 58 -3.75 2.18 1.92
N THR A 59 -2.93 1.65 2.83
CA THR A 59 -2.06 2.44 3.70
C THR A 59 -0.99 3.17 2.88
N SER A 60 -0.40 2.52 1.87
CA SER A 60 0.58 3.13 0.97
C SER A 60 0.00 4.35 0.25
N ASP A 61 -1.19 4.22 -0.33
CA ASP A 61 -1.86 5.33 -1.03
C ASP A 61 -2.25 6.47 -0.10
N THR A 62 -2.72 6.12 1.09
CA THR A 62 -3.09 7.13 2.10
C THR A 62 -1.85 7.95 2.46
N PHE A 63 -0.69 7.31 2.62
CA PHE A 63 0.56 8.00 2.89
C PHE A 63 1.07 8.79 1.68
N GLU A 64 0.98 8.23 0.46
CA GLU A 64 1.31 8.95 -0.76
C GLU A 64 0.50 10.25 -0.88
N GLN A 65 -0.83 10.17 -0.75
CA GLN A 65 -1.71 11.34 -0.79
C GLN A 65 -1.39 12.33 0.34
N LEU A 66 -1.13 11.84 1.56
CA LEU A 66 -0.73 12.68 2.68
C LEU A 66 0.56 13.45 2.38
N TYR A 67 1.58 12.78 1.84
CA TYR A 67 2.87 13.41 1.55
C TYR A 67 2.80 14.34 0.34
N ARG A 68 2.06 13.99 -0.73
CA ARG A 68 1.77 14.89 -1.85
C ARG A 68 1.02 16.14 -1.40
N SER A 69 0.04 16.00 -0.53
CA SER A 69 -0.68 17.14 0.06
C SER A 69 0.23 18.02 0.92
N LYS A 70 1.15 17.41 1.68
CA LYS A 70 2.06 18.11 2.59
C LYS A 70 3.20 18.85 1.87
N PHE A 71 3.79 18.23 0.85
CA PHE A 71 5.00 18.73 0.18
C PHE A 71 4.72 19.31 -1.21
N GLY A 72 3.59 18.97 -1.82
CA GLY A 72 3.36 19.17 -3.25
C GLY A 72 3.97 18.05 -4.10
N ASP A 73 3.47 17.89 -5.32
CA ASP A 73 3.85 16.77 -6.19
C ASP A 73 5.33 16.76 -6.58
N ALA A 74 5.91 17.94 -6.86
CA ALA A 74 7.30 18.05 -7.28
C ALA A 74 8.28 17.66 -6.16
N ASP A 75 8.06 18.18 -4.95
CA ASP A 75 8.92 17.88 -3.81
C ASP A 75 8.72 16.45 -3.31
N TYR A 76 7.49 15.92 -3.37
CA TYR A 76 7.23 14.51 -3.09
C TYR A 76 7.98 13.59 -4.05
N GLN A 77 7.92 13.86 -5.36
CA GLN A 77 8.62 13.04 -6.35
C GLN A 77 10.14 13.08 -6.11
N LYS A 78 10.70 14.27 -5.87
CA LYS A 78 12.12 14.41 -5.57
C LYS A 78 12.52 13.66 -4.29
N ALA A 79 11.66 13.65 -3.27
CA ALA A 79 11.89 12.88 -2.05
C ALA A 79 11.89 11.36 -2.31
N CYS A 80 11.01 10.86 -3.19
CA CYS A 80 11.02 9.47 -3.64
C CYS A 80 12.31 9.12 -4.36
N ASP A 81 12.75 9.96 -5.31
CA ASP A 81 13.97 9.73 -6.09
C ASP A 81 15.22 9.68 -5.19
N VAL A 82 15.34 10.64 -4.25
CA VAL A 82 16.44 10.68 -3.28
C VAL A 82 16.40 9.44 -2.38
N ARG A 83 15.22 9.02 -1.93
CA ARG A 83 15.06 7.83 -1.09
C ARG A 83 15.48 6.56 -1.82
N GLU A 84 15.08 6.39 -3.08
CA GLU A 84 15.43 5.23 -3.91
C GLU A 84 16.95 5.18 -4.15
N TRP A 85 17.53 6.28 -4.58
CA TRP A 85 18.98 6.41 -4.77
C TRP A 85 19.75 6.07 -3.48
N LEU A 86 19.35 6.64 -2.34
CA LEU A 86 20.02 6.42 -1.06
C LEU A 86 19.89 4.96 -0.60
N HIS A 87 18.74 4.32 -0.80
CA HIS A 87 18.52 2.94 -0.36
C HIS A 87 19.41 1.94 -1.12
N ASN A 88 19.65 2.20 -2.40
CA ASN A 88 20.45 1.35 -3.29
C ASN A 88 21.96 1.61 -3.16
N HIS A 89 22.39 2.63 -2.41
CA HIS A 89 23.80 2.95 -2.25
C HIS A 89 24.44 2.14 -1.11
N SER A 90 25.66 1.63 -1.34
CA SER A 90 26.42 0.87 -0.33
C SER A 90 26.74 1.70 0.93
N GLN A 91 27.08 2.97 0.73
CA GLN A 91 27.40 3.94 1.79
C GLN A 91 26.19 4.78 2.27
N LYS A 92 24.98 4.21 2.25
CA LYS A 92 23.74 4.92 2.60
C LYS A 92 23.74 5.63 3.96
N ALA A 93 24.51 5.12 4.93
CA ALA A 93 24.61 5.74 6.26
C ALA A 93 25.35 7.08 6.21
N ASP A 94 26.51 7.12 5.54
CA ASP A 94 27.33 8.33 5.41
C ASP A 94 26.63 9.38 4.56
N LEU A 95 26.00 8.97 3.45
CA LEU A 95 25.21 9.86 2.61
C LEU A 95 24.02 10.45 3.36
N ARG A 96 23.36 9.68 4.23
CA ARG A 96 22.29 10.20 5.07
C ARG A 96 22.80 11.24 6.06
N ALA A 97 23.93 10.99 6.71
CA ALA A 97 24.55 11.93 7.62
C ALA A 97 24.93 13.23 6.89
N PHE A 98 25.52 13.12 5.71
CA PHE A 98 25.86 14.24 4.83
C PHE A 98 24.64 15.09 4.45
N LEU A 99 23.55 14.46 3.99
CA LEU A 99 22.33 15.19 3.58
C LEU A 99 21.61 15.91 4.73
N MET A 100 21.76 15.41 5.96
CA MET A 100 21.09 15.95 7.14
C MET A 100 21.98 16.89 7.96
N ALA A 101 23.27 16.98 7.63
CA ALA A 101 24.19 17.88 8.29
C ALA A 101 23.84 19.33 7.93
N GLU A 102 23.82 20.21 8.93
CA GLU A 102 23.62 21.65 8.73
C GLU A 102 24.75 22.26 7.88
N ASN A 103 25.97 21.75 8.08
CA ASN A 103 27.10 21.96 7.18
C ASN A 103 27.87 20.65 6.99
N PRO A 104 27.73 19.94 5.85
CA PRO A 104 28.42 18.69 5.63
C PRO A 104 29.93 18.84 5.36
N TYR A 105 30.40 20.08 5.16
CA TYR A 105 31.80 20.40 4.88
C TYR A 105 32.49 21.11 6.03
N SER A 106 31.81 21.30 7.16
CA SER A 106 32.45 21.82 8.38
C SER A 106 33.31 20.74 9.00
N ALA A 107 34.48 20.50 8.41
CA ALA A 107 35.63 20.06 9.16
C ALA A 107 36.34 21.33 9.65
N VAL A 108 36.47 21.48 10.98
CA VAL A 108 37.28 22.49 11.69
C VAL A 108 36.67 23.90 11.77
N GLU A 109 35.96 24.17 12.86
CA GLU A 109 36.26 25.31 13.74
C GLU A 109 36.37 24.79 15.19
#